data_AF-A0A7R8ZZF5-F1
#
_entry.id   AF-A0A7R8ZZF5-F1
#
_cell.length_a   1.000
_cell.length_b   1.000
_cell.length_c   1.000
_cell.angle_alpha   90.00
_cell.angle_beta   90.00
_cell.angle_gamma   90.00
#
_symmetry.space_group_name_H-M   'P 1'
#
loop_
_entity.id
_entity.type
_entity.pdbx_description
1 polymer ?
#
loop_
_entity_poly.entity_id
_entity_poly.type
_entity_poly.pdbx_seq_one_letter_code
_entity_poly.pdbx_strand_id
1 'polypeptide(L)'
;METATKMGGAVIFVMLISSMCAFGLHTFLVAIKAPYLQLISYIVVIASTVQLVEMFIKKLSPSLFRSMGIFLPLITTNCAILGVALFQTNKGYGFLESIVYALGAGAGFTLAL
;
A
#
# COMPACT_ATOMS: atom_id res chain seq x y z
N MET A 1 -3.21 -12.52 -18.74
CA MET A 1 -1.90 -12.28 -18.09
C MET A 1 -1.56 -10.79 -18.05
N GLU A 2 -1.68 -10.03 -19.14
CA GLU A 2 -1.38 -8.58 -19.13
C GLU A 2 -2.12 -7.77 -18.04
N THR A 3 -3.40 -8.06 -17.78
CA THR A 3 -4.18 -7.35 -16.75
C THR A 3 -3.70 -7.67 -15.33
N ALA A 4 -3.32 -8.94 -15.07
CA ALA A 4 -2.82 -9.39 -13.77
C ALA A 4 -1.48 -8.74 -13.42
N THR A 5 -0.55 -8.69 -14.37
CA THR A 5 0.75 -8.02 -14.19
C THR A 5 0.61 -6.51 -13.97
N LYS A 6 -0.30 -5.85 -14.71
CA LYS A 6 -0.56 -4.40 -14.56
C LYS A 6 -1.19 -4.09 -13.19
N MET A 7 -2.10 -4.94 -12.71
CA MET A 7 -2.71 -4.80 -11.40
C MET A 7 -1.72 -5.10 -10.27
N GLY A 8 -0.92 -6.15 -10.43
CA GLY A 8 0.13 -6.53 -9.49
C GLY A 8 1.20 -5.44 -9.30
N GLY A 9 1.66 -4.84 -10.40
CA GLY A 9 2.58 -3.70 -10.35
C GLY A 9 2.01 -2.50 -9.60
N ALA A 10 0.72 -2.20 -9.77
CA ALA A 10 0.04 -1.14 -9.03
C ALA A 10 -0.03 -1.45 -7.52
N VAL A 11 -0.30 -2.71 -7.15
CA VAL A 11 -0.33 -3.13 -5.74
C VAL A 11 1.06 -3.04 -5.10
N ILE A 12 2.13 -3.49 -5.78
CA ILE A 12 3.51 -3.34 -5.27
C ILE A 12 3.82 -1.87 -4.99
N PHE A 13 3.48 -0.99 -5.92
CA PHE A 13 3.74 0.44 -5.79
C PHE A 13 2.99 1.07 -4.60
N VAL A 14 1.69 0.79 -4.46
CA VAL A 14 0.89 1.27 -3.33
C VAL A 14 1.40 0.69 -2.01
N MET A 15 1.74 -0.60 -1.99
CA MET A 15 2.22 -1.29 -0.79
C MET A 15 3.56 -0.70 -0.32
N LEU A 16 4.48 -0.39 -1.23
CA LEU A 16 5.75 0.28 -0.92
C LEU A 16 5.55 1.64 -0.28
N ILE A 17 4.79 2.52 -0.92
CA ILE A 17 4.55 3.89 -0.43
C ILE A 17 3.83 3.84 0.92
N SER A 18 2.80 3.00 1.04
CA SER A 18 2.05 2.84 2.28
C SER A 18 2.93 2.32 3.41
N SER A 19 3.86 1.40 3.12
CA SER A 19 4.80 0.86 4.11
C SER A 19 5.76 1.94 4.62
N MET A 20 6.32 2.75 3.73
CA MET A 20 7.21 3.85 4.08
C MET A 20 6.48 4.91 4.92
N CYS A 21 5.27 5.29 4.52
CA CYS A 21 4.47 6.25 5.26
C CYS A 21 4.06 5.70 6.63
N ALA A 22 3.68 4.41 6.72
CA ALA A 22 3.31 3.77 7.98
C ALA A 22 4.47 3.70 8.99
N PHE A 23 5.72 3.51 8.54
CA PHE A 23 6.89 3.59 9.42
C PHE A 23 7.05 4.99 10.06
N GLY A 24 6.93 6.04 9.24
CA GLY A 24 6.96 7.43 9.73
C GLY A 24 5.79 7.74 10.68
N LEU A 25 4.58 7.27 10.33
CA LEU A 25 3.39 7.45 11.15
C LEU A 25 3.50 6.73 12.49
N HIS A 26 4.04 5.51 12.51
CA HIS A 26 4.21 4.73 13.72
C HIS A 26 5.12 5.45 14.72
N THR A 27 6.26 5.98 14.24
CA THR A 27 7.18 6.76 15.06
C THR A 27 6.49 8.00 15.66
N PHE A 28 5.68 8.68 14.86
CA PHE A 28 4.90 9.84 15.31
C PHE A 28 3.80 9.48 16.31
N LEU A 29 3.08 8.37 16.11
CA LEU A 29 2.02 7.89 17.00
C LEU A 29 2.56 7.47 18.37
N VAL A 30 3.74 6.84 18.39
CA VAL A 30 4.43 6.46 19.63
C VAL A 30 4.85 7.70 20.41
N ALA A 31 5.33 8.75 19.74
CA ALA A 31 5.68 10.01 20.40
C ALA A 31 4.46 10.69 21.07
N ILE A 32 3.28 10.57 20.48
CA ILE A 32 2.01 11.12 20.99
C ILE A 32 1.33 10.16 22.01
N LYS A 33 1.93 8.99 22.29
CA LYS A 33 1.36 7.93 23.17
C LYS A 33 -0.03 7.46 22.74
N ALA A 34 -0.31 7.44 21.44
CA ALA A 34 -1.63 7.12 20.89
C ALA A 34 -1.63 5.88 19.96
N PRO A 35 -1.13 4.71 20.41
CA PRO A 35 -0.95 3.53 19.55
C PRO A 35 -2.27 2.91 19.06
N TYR A 36 -3.39 3.20 19.73
CA TYR A 36 -4.71 2.69 19.36
C TYR A 36 -5.24 3.28 18.04
N LEU A 37 -4.71 4.43 17.60
CA LEU A 37 -5.12 5.06 16.33
C LEU A 37 -4.43 4.48 15.09
N GLN A 38 -3.43 3.61 15.26
CA GLN A 38 -2.57 3.14 14.16
C GLN A 38 -3.35 2.55 12.99
N LEU A 39 -4.39 1.75 13.29
CA LEU A 39 -5.18 1.06 12.28
C LEU A 39 -5.94 2.05 11.40
N ILE A 40 -6.60 3.03 12.01
CA ILE A 40 -7.33 4.09 11.31
C ILE A 40 -6.35 4.94 10.50
N SER A 41 -5.22 5.31 11.09
CA SER A 41 -4.23 6.14 10.42
C SER A 41 -3.61 5.43 9.20
N TYR A 42 -3.34 4.13 9.27
CA TYR A 42 -2.86 3.36 8.11
C TYR A 42 -3.90 3.27 7.00
N ILE A 43 -5.18 3.08 7.32
CA ILE A 43 -6.26 3.08 6.32
C ILE A 43 -6.31 4.42 5.58
N VAL A 44 -6.19 5.55 6.30
CA VAL A 44 -6.18 6.90 5.69
C VAL A 44 -4.97 7.11 4.77
N VAL A 45 -3.79 6.64 5.17
CA VAL A 45 -2.57 6.71 4.36
C VAL A 45 -2.71 5.87 3.08
N ILE A 46 -3.24 4.65 3.19
CA ILE A 46 -3.47 3.78 2.04
C ILE A 46 -4.52 4.42 1.10
N ALA A 47 -5.64 4.89 1.65
CA ALA A 47 -6.70 5.54 0.88
C ALA A 47 -6.19 6.75 0.10
N SER A 48 -5.44 7.65 0.75
CA SER A 48 -4.85 8.82 0.09
C SER A 48 -3.83 8.45 -0.99
N THR A 49 -3.01 7.42 -0.75
CA THR A 49 -2.04 6.91 -1.73
C THR A 49 -2.73 6.32 -2.96
N VAL A 50 -3.77 5.51 -2.77
CA VAL A 50 -4.54 4.93 -3.88
C VAL A 50 -5.27 6.03 -4.66
N GLN A 51 -5.85 7.01 -3.98
CA GLN A 51 -6.50 8.17 -4.60
C GLN A 51 -5.53 8.92 -5.51
N LEU A 52 -4.28 9.10 -5.06
CA LEU A 52 -3.22 9.71 -5.84
C LEU A 52 -2.91 8.87 -7.09
N VAL A 53 -2.75 7.55 -6.93
CA VAL A 53 -2.53 6.61 -8.04
C VAL A 53 -3.69 6.64 -9.04
N GLU A 54 -4.93 6.78 -8.58
CA GLU A 54 -6.10 6.92 -9.45
C GLU A 54 -6.00 8.14 -10.35
N MET A 55 -5.67 9.30 -9.78
CA MET A 55 -5.47 10.53 -10.54
C MET A 55 -4.30 10.42 -11.53
N PHE A 56 -3.21 9.75 -11.14
CA PHE A 56 -2.06 9.50 -12.02
C PHE A 56 -2.42 8.59 -13.20
N ILE A 57 -3.08 7.44 -12.97
CA ILE A 57 -3.45 6.49 -14.01
C ILE A 57 -4.44 7.12 -14.98
N LYS A 58 -5.41 7.88 -14.48
CA LYS A 58 -6.39 8.59 -15.31
C LYS A 58 -5.73 9.58 -16.27
N LYS A 59 -4.61 10.21 -15.86
CA LYS A 59 -3.87 11.18 -16.68
C LYS A 59 -2.85 10.54 -17.63
N LEU A 60 -2.16 9.48 -17.21
CA LEU A 60 -1.12 8.82 -18.00
C LEU A 60 -1.69 7.86 -19.05
N SER A 61 -2.72 7.09 -18.71
CA SER A 61 -3.24 6.05 -19.61
C SER A 61 -4.74 5.80 -19.39
N PRO A 62 -5.61 6.51 -20.12
CA PRO A 62 -7.06 6.33 -20.00
C PRO A 62 -7.54 4.94 -20.43
N SER A 63 -6.77 4.23 -21.25
CA SER A 63 -7.02 2.81 -21.59
C SER A 63 -6.87 1.90 -20.37
N LEU A 64 -5.85 2.13 -19.54
CA LEU A 64 -5.63 1.37 -18.31
C LEU A 64 -6.68 1.68 -17.24
N PHE A 65 -7.11 2.95 -17.15
CA PHE A 65 -8.18 3.36 -16.25
C PHE A 65 -9.52 2.69 -16.60
N ARG A 66 -9.86 2.53 -17.89
CA ARG A 66 -11.08 1.81 -18.31
C ARG A 66 -11.08 0.33 -17.90
N SER A 67 -9.91 -0.31 -17.86
CA SER A 67 -9.79 -1.72 -17.46
C SER A 67 -9.66 -1.92 -15.95
N MET A 68 -9.07 -0.96 -15.22
CA MET A 68 -8.80 -1.11 -13.78
C MET A 68 -9.60 -0.19 -12.84
N GLY A 69 -10.42 0.74 -13.35
CA GLY A 69 -11.06 1.78 -12.52
C GLY A 69 -11.87 1.25 -11.33
N ILE A 70 -12.53 0.09 -11.46
CA ILE A 70 -13.28 -0.55 -10.37
C ILE A 70 -12.35 -1.19 -9.33
N PHE A 71 -11.17 -1.65 -9.75
CA PHE A 71 -10.21 -2.31 -8.89
C PHE A 71 -9.41 -1.34 -8.03
N LEU A 72 -9.25 -0.07 -8.45
CA LEU A 72 -8.50 0.92 -7.68
C LEU A 72 -9.07 1.14 -6.27
N PRO A 73 -10.38 1.40 -6.09
CA PRO A 73 -10.98 1.48 -4.74
C PRO A 73 -10.82 0.19 -3.93
N LEU A 74 -10.84 -0.97 -4.59
CA LEU A 74 -10.68 -2.27 -3.92
C LEU A 74 -9.25 -2.51 -3.40
N ILE A 75 -8.24 -1.79 -3.92
CA ILE A 75 -6.87 -1.79 -3.39
C ILE A 75 -6.85 -1.19 -1.98
N THR A 76 -7.69 -0.18 -1.69
CA THR A 76 -7.69 0.49 -0.36
C THR A 76 -8.07 -0.43 0.78
N THR A 77 -8.96 -1.40 0.51
CA THR A 77 -9.44 -2.39 1.48
C THR A 77 -8.73 -3.73 1.33
N ASN A 78 -7.62 -3.78 0.59
CA ASN A 78 -6.86 -5.00 0.40
C ASN A 78 -6.20 -5.42 1.72
N CYS A 79 -6.53 -6.63 2.17
CA CYS A 79 -6.06 -7.20 3.43
C CYS A 79 -4.55 -7.46 3.44
N ALA A 80 -3.91 -7.74 2.30
CA ALA A 80 -2.47 -7.91 2.23
C ALA A 80 -1.73 -6.58 2.45
N ILE A 81 -2.24 -5.46 1.90
CA ILE A 81 -1.62 -4.14 2.06
C ILE A 81 -1.69 -3.68 3.51
N LEU A 82 -2.88 -3.77 4.13
CA LEU A 82 -3.06 -3.43 5.55
C LEU A 82 -2.23 -4.36 6.45
N GLY A 83 -2.20 -5.66 6.15
CA GLY A 83 -1.43 -6.65 6.90
C GLY A 83 0.07 -6.39 6.87
N VAL A 84 0.63 -6.03 5.71
CA VAL A 84 2.04 -5.65 5.58
C VAL A 84 2.36 -4.45 6.46
N ALA A 85 1.53 -3.39 6.40
CA ALA A 85 1.72 -2.17 7.19
C ALA A 85 1.67 -2.43 8.71
N LEU A 86 0.78 -3.30 9.17
CA LEU A 86 0.67 -3.69 10.59
C LEU A 86 1.83 -4.60 11.02
N PHE A 87 2.20 -5.59 10.21
CA PHE A 87 3.25 -6.53 10.56
C PHE A 87 4.63 -5.87 10.60
N GLN A 88 4.93 -4.92 9.72
CA GLN A 88 6.20 -4.20 9.79
C GLN A 88 6.35 -3.42 11.10
N THR A 89 5.26 -2.82 11.61
CA THR A 89 5.30 -2.00 12.82
C THR A 89 5.29 -2.85 14.08
N ASN A 90 4.53 -3.96 14.09
CA ASN A 90 4.57 -4.92 15.20
C ASN A 90 5.92 -5.63 15.33
N LYS A 91 6.62 -5.87 14.20
CA LYS A 91 7.96 -6.46 14.22
C LYS A 91 9.07 -5.44 14.51
N GLY A 92 8.75 -4.15 14.54
CA GLY A 92 9.72 -3.09 14.80
C GLY A 92 10.77 -2.93 13.69
N TYR A 93 10.41 -3.22 12.43
CA TYR A 93 11.34 -3.10 11.31
C TYR A 93 11.80 -1.65 11.11
N GLY A 94 13.09 -1.48 10.80
CA GLY A 94 13.63 -0.20 10.38
C GLY A 94 13.17 0.18 8.96
N PHE A 95 13.45 1.42 8.55
CA PHE A 95 13.05 1.94 7.23
C PHE A 95 13.49 1.07 6.05
N LEU A 96 14.71 0.53 6.10
CA LEU A 96 15.26 -0.30 5.02
C LEU A 96 14.63 -1.70 4.99
N GLU A 97 14.37 -2.29 6.15
CA GLU A 97 13.66 -3.57 6.29
C GLU A 97 12.21 -3.46 5.85
N SER A 98 11.53 -2.35 6.16
CA SER A 98 10.17 -2.06 5.70
C SER A 98 10.06 -2.06 4.17
N ILE A 99 11.03 -1.46 3.47
CA ILE A 99 11.05 -1.41 2.01
C ILE A 99 11.24 -2.81 1.42
N VAL A 100 12.21 -3.57 1.93
CA VAL A 100 12.46 -4.94 1.47
C VAL A 100 11.27 -5.85 1.76
N TYR A 101 10.63 -5.69 2.92
CA TYR A 101 9.45 -6.44 3.30
C TYR A 101 8.24 -6.13 2.40
N ALA A 102 7.99 -4.86 2.10
CA ALA A 102 6.92 -4.45 1.19
C ALA A 102 7.17 -4.92 -0.25
N LEU A 103 8.42 -4.86 -0.74
CA LEU A 103 8.80 -5.42 -2.04
C LEU A 103 8.62 -6.93 -2.10
N GLY A 104 9.08 -7.65 -1.08
CA GLY A 104 8.95 -9.11 -1.01
C GLY A 104 7.49 -9.56 -0.92
N ALA A 105 6.69 -8.92 -0.08
CA ALA A 105 5.25 -9.20 0.04
C ALA A 105 4.50 -8.84 -1.25
N GLY A 106 4.83 -7.70 -1.87
CA GLY A 106 4.26 -7.29 -3.13
C GLY A 106 4.61 -8.26 -4.27
N ALA A 107 5.87 -8.67 -4.39
CA ALA A 107 6.32 -9.65 -5.38
C ALA A 107 5.62 -11.02 -5.17
N GLY A 108 5.50 -11.47 -3.92
CA GLY A 108 4.76 -12.69 -3.58
C GLY A 108 3.27 -12.60 -3.97
N PHE A 109 2.64 -11.44 -3.74
CA PHE A 109 1.27 -11.18 -4.17
C PHE A 109 1.14 -11.23 -5.70
N THR A 110 2.11 -10.68 -6.44
CA THR A 110 2.10 -10.73 -7.91
C THR A 110 2.41 -12.10 -8.49
N LEU A 111 3.16 -12.94 -7.79
CA LEU A 111 3.41 -14.33 -8.20
C LEU A 111 2.18 -15.22 -8.01
N ALA A 112 1.34 -14.90 -7.02
CA ALA A 112 0.11 -15.61 -6.75
C ALA A 112 -1.05 -15.24 -7.70
N LEU A 113 -0.94 -14.09 -8.39
CA LEU A 113 -1.92 -13.53 -9.32
C LEU A 113 -1.62 -13.89 -10.79
#